data_AF-A0A519WDL1-F1
#
_entry.id   AF-A0A519WDL1-F1
#
_cell.length_a   1.000
_cell.length_b   1.000
_cell.length_c   1.000
_cell.angle_alpha   90.00
_cell.angle_beta   90.00
_cell.angle_gamma   90.00
#
_symmetry.space_group_name_H-M   'P 1'
#
loop_
_entity.id
_entity.type
_entity.pdbx_description
1 polymer ?
#
loop_
_entity_poly.entity_id
_entity_poly.type
_entity_poly.pdbx_seq_one_letter_code
_entity_poly.pdbx_strand_id
1 'polypeptide(L)'
;MIKRNLESDIRKKIKRAPAVAILGPRQVGKTTLAKKLNNDGSDYVYLDMEKPEDQAKMNDAFSYLSLYENNMVIIDEVQLMPSLFSVLRPLIDANRTPGRFILLGSASPLLVKGVSESLAGRISYTELTPIGLTELPEDTNYQVHWFRGGFPEALLTAKWPLY
;
A
#
# COMPACT_ATOMS: atom_id res chain seq x y z
N MET A 1 3.23 -1.69 17.72
CA MET A 1 2.94 -1.86 16.27
C MET A 1 3.48 -3.22 15.85
N ILE A 2 2.68 -4.05 15.19
CA ILE A 2 3.08 -5.41 14.80
C ILE A 2 4.12 -5.35 13.67
N LYS A 3 5.22 -6.10 13.81
CA LYS A 3 6.24 -6.24 12.77
C LYS A 3 5.71 -7.14 11.66
N ARG A 4 5.63 -6.63 10.44
CA ARG A 4 5.20 -7.42 9.27
C ARG A 4 6.40 -8.13 8.66
N ASN A 5 6.29 -9.43 8.39
CA ASN A 5 7.36 -10.23 7.78
C ASN A 5 7.74 -9.69 6.40
N LEU A 6 6.73 -9.25 5.63
CA LEU A 6 6.90 -8.67 4.30
C LEU A 6 7.57 -7.29 4.30
N GLU A 7 7.73 -6.62 5.45
CA GLU A 7 8.32 -5.28 5.51
C GLU A 7 9.71 -5.25 4.87
N SER A 8 10.56 -6.24 5.17
CA SER A 8 11.94 -6.29 4.66
C SER A 8 11.99 -6.44 3.13
N ASP A 9 11.09 -7.24 2.56
CA ASP A 9 11.02 -7.46 1.12
C ASP A 9 10.38 -6.29 0.39
N ILE A 10 9.39 -5.63 0.99
CA ILE A 10 8.82 -4.39 0.44
C ILE A 10 9.90 -3.30 0.40
N ARG A 11 10.72 -3.14 1.45
CA ARG A 11 11.86 -2.20 1.43
C ARG A 11 12.84 -2.50 0.30
N LYS A 12 13.13 -3.77 0.02
CA LYS A 12 13.99 -4.15 -1.13
C LYS A 12 13.34 -3.78 -2.48
N LYS A 13 12.03 -3.98 -2.61
CA LYS A 13 11.27 -3.63 -3.84
C LYS A 13 11.23 -2.12 -4.06
N ILE A 14 11.00 -1.33 -3.00
CA ILE A 14 11.03 0.13 -3.05
C ILE A 14 12.38 0.65 -3.57
N LYS A 15 13.49 0.03 -3.15
CA LYS A 15 14.84 0.40 -3.62
C LYS A 15 15.13 0.02 -5.09
N ARG A 16 14.28 -0.75 -5.75
CA ARG A 16 14.55 -1.33 -7.08
C ARG A 16 13.54 -0.92 -8.15
N ALA A 17 12.27 -0.77 -7.77
CA ALA A 17 11.19 -0.45 -8.68
C ALA A 17 10.68 0.97 -8.44
N PRO A 18 10.38 1.74 -9.50
CA PRO A 18 9.82 3.09 -9.35
C PRO A 18 8.41 3.07 -8.74
N ALA A 19 7.64 2.01 -8.96
CA ALA A 19 6.37 1.79 -8.30
C ALA A 19 6.35 0.46 -7.51
N VAL A 20 5.65 0.45 -6.37
CA VAL A 20 5.36 -0.77 -5.61
C VAL A 20 3.88 -0.81 -5.27
N ALA A 21 3.19 -1.86 -5.69
CA ALA A 21 1.81 -2.14 -5.32
C ALA A 21 1.77 -3.03 -4.07
N ILE A 22 1.11 -2.58 -3.01
CA ILE A 22 0.80 -3.36 -1.81
C ILE A 22 -0.69 -3.67 -1.83
N LEU A 23 -1.02 -4.90 -2.16
CA LEU A 23 -2.39 -5.39 -2.31
C LEU A 23 -2.81 -6.18 -1.07
N GLY A 24 -4.11 -6.32 -0.86
CA GLY A 24 -4.63 -7.20 0.18
C GLY A 24 -5.98 -6.75 0.70
N PRO A 25 -6.60 -7.51 1.61
CA PRO A 25 -7.91 -7.19 2.17
C PRO A 25 -7.97 -5.79 2.79
N ARG A 26 -9.17 -5.20 2.86
CA ARG A 26 -9.38 -3.99 3.65
C ARG A 26 -9.04 -4.26 5.12
N GLN A 27 -8.62 -3.21 5.84
CA GLN A 27 -8.27 -3.27 7.28
C GLN A 27 -7.09 -4.18 7.67
N VAL A 28 -6.33 -4.71 6.71
CA VAL A 28 -5.16 -5.57 6.98
C VAL A 28 -3.90 -4.79 7.42
N GLY A 29 -3.94 -3.46 7.38
CA GLY A 29 -2.85 -2.56 7.79
C GLY A 29 -1.93 -2.07 6.66
N LYS A 30 -2.40 -2.08 5.40
CA LYS A 30 -1.63 -1.59 4.23
C LYS A 30 -1.15 -0.15 4.41
N THR A 31 -2.06 0.77 4.71
CA THR A 31 -1.80 2.20 4.90
C THR A 31 -0.78 2.43 6.01
N THR A 32 -0.92 1.72 7.13
CA THR A 32 0.00 1.82 8.26
C THR A 32 1.39 1.32 7.90
N LEU A 33 1.49 0.21 7.15
CA LEU A 33 2.76 -0.32 6.65
C LEU A 33 3.42 0.65 5.67
N ALA A 34 2.66 1.19 4.71
CA ALA A 34 3.13 2.15 3.71
C ALA A 34 3.73 3.41 4.35
N LYS A 35 3.02 4.01 5.31
CA LYS A 35 3.50 5.17 6.06
C LYS A 35 4.77 4.88 6.87
N LYS A 36 4.86 3.69 7.48
CA LYS A 36 6.08 3.25 8.22
C LYS A 36 7.29 3.04 7.30
N LEU A 37 7.06 2.63 6.06
CA LEU A 37 8.15 2.40 5.10
C LEU A 37 8.91 3.70 4.78
N ASN A 38 8.25 4.86 4.93
CA ASN A 38 8.83 6.19 4.76
C ASN A 38 9.57 6.75 6.01
N ASN A 39 10.01 5.89 6.94
CA ASN A 39 10.66 6.31 8.19
C ASN A 39 12.06 6.95 8.03
N ASP A 40 12.57 7.14 6.81
CA ASP A 40 13.89 7.76 6.57
C ASP A 40 13.85 9.30 6.67
N GLY A 41 12.69 9.90 6.99
CA GLY A 41 12.53 11.33 7.26
C GLY A 41 12.25 12.19 6.02
N SER A 42 12.14 11.59 4.84
CA SER A 42 11.76 12.27 3.60
C SER A 42 10.27 12.63 3.62
N ASP A 43 9.91 13.80 3.07
CA ASP A 43 8.51 14.16 2.89
C ASP A 43 7.82 13.22 1.90
N TYR A 44 6.61 12.77 2.24
CA TYR A 44 5.76 11.97 1.38
C TYR A 44 4.40 12.62 1.20
N VAL A 45 3.78 12.35 0.07
CA VAL A 45 2.39 12.70 -0.22
C VAL A 45 1.52 11.48 0.00
N TYR A 46 0.39 11.66 0.67
CA TYR A 46 -0.62 10.64 0.84
C TYR A 46 -1.92 11.10 0.20
N LEU A 47 -2.45 10.29 -0.71
CA LEU A 47 -3.70 10.50 -1.43
C LEU A 47 -4.61 9.31 -1.20
N ASP A 48 -5.85 9.55 -0.83
CA ASP A 48 -6.85 8.53 -0.59
C ASP A 48 -7.96 8.64 -1.62
N MET A 49 -8.06 7.66 -2.52
CA MET A 49 -9.05 7.72 -3.61
C MET A 49 -10.49 7.53 -3.12
N GLU A 50 -10.75 7.28 -1.84
CA GLU A 50 -12.11 7.39 -1.28
C GLU A 50 -12.50 8.85 -0.98
N LYS A 51 -11.54 9.78 -0.89
CA LYS A 51 -11.80 11.18 -0.55
C LYS A 51 -12.06 12.02 -1.81
N PRO A 52 -13.22 12.71 -1.91
CA PRO A 52 -13.53 13.57 -3.06
C PRO A 52 -12.47 14.65 -3.32
N GLU A 53 -11.86 15.21 -2.27
CA GLU A 53 -10.84 16.24 -2.41
C GLU A 53 -9.55 15.71 -3.05
N ASP A 54 -9.19 14.46 -2.77
CA ASP A 54 -8.02 13.81 -3.37
C ASP A 54 -8.32 13.36 -4.80
N GLN A 55 -9.53 12.85 -5.07
CA GLN A 55 -9.98 12.58 -6.43
C GLN A 55 -9.97 13.85 -7.30
N ALA A 56 -10.41 14.98 -6.77
CA ALA A 56 -10.44 16.24 -7.51
C ALA A 56 -9.03 16.71 -7.95
N LYS A 57 -7.99 16.44 -7.14
CA LYS A 57 -6.58 16.70 -7.51
C LYS A 57 -6.13 15.83 -8.69
N MET A 58 -6.74 14.67 -8.88
CA MET A 58 -6.41 13.74 -9.95
C MET A 58 -7.10 14.08 -11.29
N ASN A 59 -7.96 15.11 -11.34
CA ASN A 59 -8.51 15.62 -12.60
C ASN A 59 -7.40 16.06 -13.58
N ASP A 60 -6.32 16.65 -13.05
CA ASP A 60 -5.05 16.86 -13.77
C ASP A 60 -3.91 16.16 -13.02
N ALA A 61 -4.02 14.83 -12.92
CA ALA A 61 -3.08 13.99 -12.19
C ALA A 61 -1.64 14.15 -12.68
N PHE A 62 -1.42 14.39 -13.98
CA PHE A 62 -0.06 14.53 -14.52
C PHE A 62 0.62 15.78 -13.95
N SER A 63 -0.02 16.95 -14.05
CA SER A 63 0.54 18.19 -13.52
C SER A 63 0.67 18.14 -12.00
N TYR A 64 -0.33 17.63 -11.29
CA TYR A 64 -0.31 17.55 -9.83
C TYR A 64 0.82 16.64 -9.31
N LEU A 65 0.97 15.43 -9.86
CA LEU A 65 2.01 14.49 -9.42
C LEU A 65 3.42 14.89 -9.87
N SER A 66 3.54 15.75 -10.88
CA SER A 66 4.83 16.32 -11.30
C SER A 66 5.41 17.28 -10.27
N LEU A 67 4.58 17.91 -9.43
CA LEU A 67 5.03 18.76 -8.32
C LEU A 67 5.81 17.98 -7.25
N TYR A 68 5.63 16.66 -7.21
CA TYR A 68 6.17 15.75 -6.20
C TYR A 68 7.18 14.78 -6.81
N GLU A 69 7.95 15.24 -7.79
CA GLU A 69 8.89 14.41 -8.54
C GLU A 69 9.97 13.75 -7.65
N ASN A 70 10.37 14.43 -6.58
CA ASN A 70 11.39 13.96 -5.63
C ASN A 70 10.81 13.35 -4.35
N ASN A 71 9.48 13.20 -4.26
CA ASN A 71 8.80 12.70 -3.07
C ASN A 71 8.23 11.31 -3.31
N MET A 72 8.10 10.54 -2.23
CA MET A 72 7.27 9.34 -2.23
C MET A 72 5.80 9.75 -2.28
N VAL A 73 5.03 9.19 -3.20
CA VAL A 73 3.59 9.38 -3.31
C VAL A 73 2.90 8.05 -3.00
N ILE A 74 2.13 8.03 -1.93
CA ILE A 74 1.30 6.91 -1.51
C ILE A 74 -0.13 7.17 -1.98
N ILE A 75 -0.69 6.25 -2.76
CA ILE A 75 -2.03 6.34 -3.34
C ILE A 75 -2.85 5.17 -2.81
N ASP A 76 -3.80 5.44 -1.92
CA ASP A 76 -4.68 4.45 -1.32
C ASP A 76 -5.95 4.21 -2.14
N GLU A 77 -6.48 3.00 -2.04
CA GLU A 77 -7.64 2.52 -2.79
C GLU A 77 -7.56 2.82 -4.31
N VAL A 78 -6.37 2.65 -4.91
CA VAL A 78 -6.09 3.02 -6.31
C VAL A 78 -7.02 2.34 -7.33
N GLN A 79 -7.66 1.21 -6.97
CA GLN A 79 -8.67 0.57 -7.82
C GLN A 79 -9.90 1.45 -8.11
N LEU A 80 -10.14 2.48 -7.30
CA LEU A 80 -11.23 3.44 -7.50
C LEU A 80 -10.93 4.41 -8.66
N MET A 81 -9.65 4.53 -9.06
CA MET A 81 -9.24 5.37 -10.19
C MET A 81 -8.26 4.64 -11.12
N PRO A 82 -8.69 3.59 -11.87
CA PRO A 82 -7.81 2.82 -12.74
C PRO A 82 -7.15 3.63 -13.87
N SER A 83 -7.77 4.74 -14.28
CA SER A 83 -7.22 5.67 -15.28
C SER A 83 -5.86 6.24 -14.87
N LEU A 84 -5.57 6.28 -13.57
CA LEU A 84 -4.32 6.79 -13.03
C LEU A 84 -3.10 5.98 -13.50
N PHE A 85 -3.25 4.68 -13.78
CA PHE A 85 -2.12 3.86 -14.23
C PHE A 85 -1.53 4.35 -15.57
N SER A 86 -2.38 4.87 -16.46
CA SER A 86 -1.96 5.45 -17.74
C SER A 86 -1.20 6.76 -17.56
N VAL A 87 -1.46 7.50 -16.47
CA VAL A 87 -0.76 8.74 -16.11
C VAL A 87 0.56 8.45 -15.40
N LEU A 88 0.59 7.44 -14.52
CA LEU A 88 1.81 7.05 -13.80
C LEU A 88 2.91 6.55 -14.75
N ARG A 89 2.55 5.89 -15.86
CA ARG A 89 3.53 5.39 -16.83
C ARG A 89 4.47 6.48 -17.38
N PRO A 90 3.97 7.57 -18.03
CA PRO A 90 4.85 8.62 -18.53
C PRO A 90 5.57 9.38 -17.41
N LEU A 91 4.96 9.55 -16.23
CA LEU A 91 5.62 10.17 -15.07
C LEU A 91 6.83 9.34 -14.59
N ILE A 92 6.68 8.03 -14.52
CA ILE A 92 7.77 7.11 -14.19
C ILE A 92 8.82 7.10 -15.29
N ASP A 93 8.42 7.10 -16.56
CA ASP A 93 9.37 7.08 -17.68
C ASP A 93 10.19 8.37 -17.79
N ALA A 94 9.60 9.53 -17.45
CA ALA A 94 10.30 10.81 -17.37
C ALA A 94 11.34 10.83 -16.22
N ASN A 95 11.01 10.24 -15.07
CA ASN A 95 11.93 10.13 -13.94
C ASN A 95 11.72 8.82 -13.16
N ARG A 96 12.65 7.87 -13.40
CA ARG A 96 12.65 6.51 -12.85
C ARG A 96 13.26 6.45 -11.45
N THR A 97 12.82 7.32 -10.55
CA THR A 97 13.24 7.29 -9.15
C THR A 97 12.64 6.06 -8.44
N PRO A 98 13.46 5.17 -7.85
CA PRO A 98 12.97 4.01 -7.10
C PRO A 98 12.07 4.44 -5.92
N GLY A 99 10.97 3.72 -5.72
CA GLY A 99 10.08 3.96 -4.59
C GLY A 99 9.22 5.22 -4.68
N ARG A 100 9.23 5.91 -5.82
CA ARG A 100 8.45 7.14 -6.02
C ARG A 100 6.96 6.92 -5.81
N PHE A 101 6.40 5.79 -6.26
CA PHE A 101 4.97 5.51 -6.12
C PHE A 101 4.72 4.26 -5.27
N ILE A 102 3.91 4.39 -4.24
CA ILE A 102 3.37 3.27 -3.47
C ILE A 102 1.86 3.21 -3.71
N LEU A 103 1.39 2.14 -4.36
CA LEU A 103 -0.02 1.96 -4.70
C LEU A 103 -0.64 0.97 -3.73
N LEU A 104 -1.67 1.38 -3.00
CA LEU A 104 -2.40 0.51 -2.07
C LEU A 104 -3.78 0.22 -2.65
N GLY A 105 -4.24 -1.01 -2.44
CA GLY A 105 -5.55 -1.39 -2.91
C GLY A 105 -6.00 -2.76 -2.44
N SER A 106 -7.27 -3.05 -2.68
CA SER A 106 -7.77 -4.42 -2.59
C SER A 106 -7.16 -5.27 -3.71
N ALA A 107 -6.93 -6.55 -3.44
CA ALA A 107 -6.42 -7.51 -4.43
C ALA A 107 -7.53 -7.90 -5.43
N SER A 108 -8.07 -6.94 -6.18
CA SER A 108 -9.08 -7.20 -7.20
C SER A 108 -8.41 -7.62 -8.52
N PRO A 109 -8.97 -8.59 -9.27
CA PRO A 109 -8.44 -8.98 -10.58
C PRO A 109 -8.35 -7.80 -11.56
N LEU A 110 -9.30 -6.85 -11.47
CA LEU A 110 -9.33 -5.65 -12.29
C LEU A 110 -8.11 -4.75 -12.03
N LEU A 111 -7.76 -4.55 -10.76
CA LEU A 111 -6.56 -3.79 -10.39
C LEU A 111 -5.31 -4.49 -10.92
N VAL A 112 -5.17 -5.80 -10.67
CA VAL A 112 -3.99 -6.56 -11.10
C VAL A 112 -3.82 -6.49 -12.63
N LYS A 113 -4.91 -6.62 -13.38
CA LYS A 113 -4.90 -6.52 -14.84
C LYS A 113 -4.51 -5.12 -15.31
N GLY A 114 -5.19 -4.08 -14.83
CA GLY A 114 -4.92 -2.69 -15.24
C GLY A 114 -3.50 -2.23 -14.92
N VAL A 115 -2.98 -2.61 -13.76
CA VAL A 115 -1.59 -2.34 -13.39
C VAL A 115 -0.62 -3.12 -14.28
N SER A 116 -0.91 -4.39 -14.59
CA SER A 116 -0.03 -5.22 -15.41
C SER A 116 0.06 -4.73 -16.85
N GLU A 117 -1.02 -4.22 -17.42
CA GLU A 117 -1.04 -3.69 -18.80
C GLU A 117 -0.35 -2.32 -18.88
N SER A 118 -0.59 -1.43 -17.92
CA SER A 118 -0.10 -0.04 -17.99
C SER A 118 1.30 0.16 -17.38
N LEU A 119 1.70 -0.63 -16.39
CA LEU A 119 2.91 -0.44 -15.60
C LEU A 119 3.90 -1.62 -15.66
N ALA A 120 3.77 -2.50 -16.67
CA ALA A 120 4.71 -3.59 -16.90
C ALA A 120 6.18 -3.11 -16.87
N GLY A 121 7.02 -3.84 -16.14
CA GLY A 121 8.45 -3.55 -15.97
C GLY A 121 8.77 -2.28 -15.16
N ARG A 122 7.76 -1.63 -14.58
CA ARG A 122 7.89 -0.41 -13.75
C ARG A 122 7.36 -0.60 -12.34
N ILE A 123 6.57 -1.64 -12.11
CA ILE A 123 5.95 -1.91 -10.82
C ILE A 123 6.34 -3.28 -10.26
N SER A 124 6.49 -3.34 -8.95
CA SER A 124 6.59 -4.59 -8.19
C SER A 124 5.34 -4.81 -7.35
N TYR A 125 4.83 -6.03 -7.28
CA TYR A 125 3.66 -6.38 -6.49
C TYR A 125 4.03 -7.07 -5.19
N THR A 126 3.28 -6.79 -4.14
CA THR A 126 3.29 -7.54 -2.88
C THR A 126 1.87 -7.67 -2.38
N GLU A 127 1.49 -8.86 -1.94
CA GLU A 127 0.22 -9.08 -1.26
C GLU A 127 0.45 -9.14 0.25
N LEU A 128 -0.21 -8.26 1.00
CA LEU A 128 -0.21 -8.22 2.45
C LEU A 128 -1.41 -9.01 2.96
N THR A 129 -1.11 -10.16 3.58
CA THR A 129 -2.12 -11.01 4.22
C THR A 129 -2.49 -10.48 5.60
N PRO A 130 -3.60 -10.96 6.19
CA PRO A 130 -3.80 -10.87 7.64
C PRO A 130 -2.57 -11.36 8.41
N ILE A 131 -2.45 -10.92 9.67
CA ILE A 131 -1.37 -11.27 10.58
C ILE A 131 -1.29 -12.78 10.67
N GLY A 132 -0.13 -13.35 10.32
CA GLY A 132 0.11 -14.78 10.42
C GLY A 132 0.56 -15.21 11.83
N LEU A 133 0.59 -16.51 12.09
CA LEU A 133 1.09 -17.07 13.35
C LEU A 133 2.54 -16.66 13.66
N THR A 134 3.37 -16.46 12.63
CA THR A 134 4.76 -16.01 12.75
C THR A 134 4.91 -14.50 12.95
N GLU A 135 3.81 -13.74 12.89
CA GLU A 135 3.76 -12.30 13.12
C GLU A 135 3.06 -11.95 14.45
N LEU A 136 2.75 -12.96 15.27
CA LEU A 136 2.08 -12.73 16.55
C LEU A 136 2.96 -11.93 17.52
N PRO A 137 2.39 -10.93 18.20
CA PRO A 137 3.02 -10.31 19.37
C PRO A 137 3.40 -11.33 20.44
N GLU A 138 4.44 -11.05 21.22
CA GLU A 138 4.91 -11.95 22.30
C GLU A 138 3.84 -12.24 23.37
N ASP A 139 2.91 -11.30 23.57
CA ASP A 139 1.79 -11.40 24.50
C ASP A 139 0.53 -12.07 23.90
N THR A 140 0.57 -12.49 22.64
CA THR A 140 -0.57 -13.10 21.93
C THR A 140 -0.25 -14.55 21.54
N ASN A 141 -1.02 -15.51 22.08
CA ASN A 141 -0.85 -16.91 21.72
C ASN A 141 -1.66 -17.31 20.45
N TYR A 142 -1.36 -18.48 19.90
CA TYR A 142 -2.03 -19.01 18.70
C TYR A 142 -3.53 -19.27 18.89
N GLN A 143 -4.00 -19.50 20.11
CA GLN A 143 -5.43 -19.74 20.39
C GLN A 143 -6.22 -18.45 20.18
N VAL A 144 -5.72 -17.32 20.69
CA VAL A 144 -6.32 -16.00 20.47
C VAL A 144 -6.42 -15.70 18.97
N HIS A 145 -5.36 -15.99 18.21
CA HIS A 145 -5.35 -15.85 16.75
C HIS A 145 -6.38 -16.76 16.07
N TRP A 146 -6.50 -18.02 16.49
CA TRP A 146 -7.51 -18.94 15.95
C TRP A 146 -8.94 -18.44 16.16
N PHE A 147 -9.23 -17.89 17.34
CA PHE A 147 -10.57 -17.40 17.68
C PHE A 147 -10.90 -16.03 17.07
N ARG A 148 -9.93 -15.12 16.97
CA ARG A 148 -10.15 -13.73 16.52
C ARG A 148 -9.76 -13.47 15.07
N GLY A 149 -9.01 -14.39 14.46
CA GLY A 149 -8.43 -14.23 13.13
C GLY A 149 -7.20 -13.32 13.11
N GLY A 150 -6.66 -13.12 11.91
CA GLY A 150 -5.43 -12.33 11.68
C GLY A 150 -5.67 -10.84 11.39
N PHE A 151 -6.90 -10.33 11.43
CA PHE A 151 -7.13 -8.90 11.20
C PHE A 151 -6.65 -8.09 12.41
N PRO A 152 -5.85 -7.02 12.22
CA PRO A 152 -5.24 -6.29 13.33
C PRO A 152 -6.23 -5.83 14.41
N GLU A 153 -7.37 -5.27 14.02
CA GLU A 153 -8.39 -4.75 14.95
C GLU A 153 -9.02 -5.87 15.78
N ALA A 154 -9.41 -6.97 15.11
CA ALA A 154 -9.96 -8.14 15.78
C ALA A 154 -8.94 -8.81 16.69
N LEU A 155 -7.68 -8.95 16.26
CA LEU A 155 -6.64 -9.61 17.03
C LEU A 155 -6.25 -8.83 18.29
N LEU A 156 -6.07 -7.51 18.17
CA LEU A 156 -5.52 -6.64 19.22
C LEU A 156 -6.56 -6.10 20.22
N THR A 157 -7.84 -6.44 20.07
CA THR A 157 -8.88 -5.96 20.99
C THR A 157 -8.65 -6.44 22.43
N ALA A 158 -8.74 -5.53 23.40
CA ALA A 158 -8.58 -5.85 24.83
C ALA A 158 -9.78 -6.63 25.40
N LYS A 159 -10.96 -6.54 24.76
CA LYS A 159 -12.19 -7.17 25.26
C LYS A 159 -12.40 -8.53 24.60
N TRP A 160 -12.47 -9.57 25.42
CA TRP A 160 -13.07 -10.85 24.99
C TRP A 160 -14.54 -10.59 24.63
N PRO A 161 -15.11 -11.19 23.57
CA PRO A 161 -16.56 -11.18 23.41
C PRO A 161 -17.15 -11.89 24.62
N LEU A 162 -17.66 -11.11 25.57
CA LEU A 162 -18.46 -11.59 26.67
C LEU A 162 -19.68 -12.27 26.04
N TYR A 163 -19.75 -13.59 26.16
CA TYR A 163 -20.99 -14.34 26.02
C TYR A 163 -21.84 -14.13 27.27
#